data_AF-A0A498P5A0-F1
#
_entry.id   AF-A0A498P5A0-F1
#
_cell.length_a   1.000
_cell.length_b   1.000
_cell.length_c   1.000
_cell.angle_alpha   90.00
_cell.angle_beta   90.00
_cell.angle_gamma   90.00
#
_symmetry.space_group_name_H-M   'P 1'
#
loop_
_entity.id
_entity.type
_entity.pdbx_description
1 polymer ?
#
loop_
_entity_poly.entity_id
_entity_poly.type
_entity_poly.pdbx_seq_one_letter_code
_entity_poly.pdbx_strand_id
1 'polypeptide(L)'
;MDINITCGEIQSSVGFLYVILPVILNHTNNPDCEQSWYFQDGRLIADPSDPQRMIDPAISVSSDRLVTSHCVNLNYQIICDSADGSHFSHGIMFRVRNETAVTPNSGSLNLVSR
;
A
#
# COMPACT_ATOMS: atom_id res chain seq x y z
N MET A 1 -2.35 -5.04 12.29
CA MET A 1 -1.86 -3.69 12.62
C MET A 1 -2.33 -2.77 11.51
N ASP A 2 -2.91 -1.61 11.83
CA ASP A 2 -3.37 -0.67 10.81
C ASP A 2 -2.33 0.44 10.64
N ILE A 3 -1.85 0.64 9.40
CA ILE A 3 -0.95 1.74 9.06
C ILE A 3 -1.80 2.87 8.48
N ASN A 4 -1.82 4.01 9.18
CA ASN A 4 -2.45 5.22 8.68
C ASN A 4 -1.44 5.96 7.80
N ILE A 5 -1.77 6.09 6.52
CA ILE A 5 -1.00 6.85 5.52
C ILE A 5 -1.92 7.86 4.82
N THR A 6 -1.38 8.91 4.24
CA THR A 6 -2.13 9.84 3.38
C THR A 6 -1.79 9.61 1.91
N CYS A 7 -2.64 10.09 0.99
CA CYS A 7 -2.31 9.99 -0.44
C CYS A 7 -1.01 10.71 -0.80
N GLY A 8 -0.70 11.82 -0.11
CA GLY A 8 0.53 12.58 -0.33
C GLY A 8 1.79 11.76 -0.03
N GLU A 9 1.73 10.90 1.01
CA GLU A 9 2.87 10.06 1.41
C GLU A 9 3.19 8.94 0.42
N ILE A 10 2.21 8.50 -0.38
CA ILE A 10 2.36 7.38 -1.31
C ILE A 10 2.38 7.81 -2.79
N GLN A 11 2.27 9.09 -3.11
CA GLN A 11 2.30 9.57 -4.48
C GLN A 11 3.72 9.46 -5.08
N SER A 12 3.82 8.86 -6.27
CA SER A 12 5.07 8.73 -7.04
C SER A 12 4.87 9.20 -8.48
N SER A 13 5.94 9.25 -9.28
CA SER A 13 5.87 9.60 -10.70
C SER A 13 5.14 8.56 -11.57
N VAL A 14 4.96 7.33 -11.08
CA VAL A 14 4.36 6.20 -11.81
C VAL A 14 2.97 5.80 -11.29
N GLY A 15 2.47 6.48 -10.25
CA GLY A 15 1.22 6.13 -9.56
C GLY A 15 1.35 6.22 -8.05
N PHE A 16 0.51 5.50 -7.32
CA PHE A 16 0.54 5.45 -5.86
C PHE A 16 1.22 4.17 -5.38
N LEU A 17 2.30 4.34 -4.60
CA LEU A 17 3.22 3.28 -4.18
C LEU A 17 2.94 2.83 -2.74
N TYR A 18 2.55 1.58 -2.59
CA TYR A 18 2.36 0.90 -1.30
C TYR A 18 3.57 0.00 -1.06
N VAL A 19 4.31 0.23 0.03
CA VAL A 19 5.53 -0.52 0.36
C VAL A 19 5.29 -1.38 1.60
N ILE A 20 5.72 -2.63 1.55
CA ILE A 20 5.70 -3.55 2.68
C ILE A 20 6.93 -3.26 3.55
N LEU A 21 6.73 -3.08 4.86
CA LEU A 21 7.83 -2.78 5.78
C LEU A 21 8.84 -3.95 5.81
N PRO A 22 10.16 -3.68 5.78
CA PRO A 22 11.20 -4.73 5.78
C PRO A 22 11.11 -5.76 6.90
N VAL A 23 10.63 -5.35 8.09
CA VAL A 23 10.42 -6.27 9.22
C VAL A 23 9.41 -7.38 8.90
N ILE A 24 8.47 -7.11 8.00
CA ILE A 24 7.44 -8.05 7.54
C ILE A 24 7.99 -8.86 6.35
N LEU A 25 8.84 -8.24 5.52
CA LEU A 25 9.52 -8.92 4.42
C LEU A 25 10.50 -10.02 4.86
N ASN A 26 11.02 -9.96 6.09
CA ASN A 26 11.84 -11.05 6.61
C ASN A 26 11.05 -12.37 6.69
N HIS A 27 9.72 -12.32 6.83
CA HIS A 27 8.86 -13.49 6.79
C HIS A 27 8.51 -13.93 5.37
N THR A 28 8.53 -13.03 4.38
CA THR A 28 8.19 -13.34 2.97
C THR A 28 9.28 -14.09 2.20
N ASN A 29 10.49 -14.22 2.74
CA ASN A 29 11.58 -14.96 2.09
C ASN A 29 11.45 -16.48 2.25
N ASN A 30 10.44 -16.96 2.99
CA ASN A 30 10.13 -18.38 3.06
C ASN A 30 9.28 -18.79 1.83
N PRO A 31 9.71 -19.79 1.03
CA PRO A 31 8.93 -20.28 -0.12
C PRO A 31 7.54 -20.80 0.25
N ASP A 32 7.30 -21.13 1.52
CA ASP A 32 5.99 -21.59 1.98
C ASP A 32 5.02 -20.44 2.33
N CYS A 33 5.39 -19.20 2.01
CA CYS A 33 4.57 -18.01 2.25
C CYS A 33 3.94 -17.47 0.96
N GLU A 34 2.62 -17.40 0.96
CA GLU A 34 1.82 -16.75 -0.07
C GLU A 34 1.56 -15.29 0.30
N GLN A 35 1.54 -14.43 -0.71
CA GLN A 35 1.33 -12.99 -0.56
C GLN A 35 0.21 -12.52 -1.47
N SER A 36 -0.64 -11.64 -0.99
CA SER A 36 -1.73 -11.11 -1.81
C SER A 36 -2.20 -9.75 -1.33
N TRP A 37 -2.62 -8.93 -2.30
CA TRP A 37 -3.19 -7.62 -2.08
C TRP A 37 -4.69 -7.65 -2.33
N TYR A 38 -5.45 -7.06 -1.43
CA TYR A 38 -6.91 -7.06 -1.44
C TYR A 38 -7.45 -5.65 -1.24
N PHE A 39 -8.65 -5.42 -1.76
CA PHE A 39 -9.48 -4.33 -1.28
C PHE A 39 -9.87 -4.58 0.18
N GLN A 40 -10.28 -3.53 0.90
CA GLN A 40 -10.81 -3.69 2.26
C GLN A 40 -12.05 -4.60 2.33
N ASP A 41 -12.79 -4.72 1.22
CA ASP A 41 -13.94 -5.62 1.12
C ASP A 41 -13.56 -7.09 0.86
N GLY A 42 -12.27 -7.41 0.78
CA GLY A 42 -11.75 -8.76 0.62
C GLY A 42 -11.60 -9.24 -0.83
N ARG A 43 -11.91 -8.40 -1.83
CA ARG A 43 -11.66 -8.74 -3.23
C ARG A 43 -10.15 -8.70 -3.55
N LEU A 44 -9.62 -9.77 -4.15
CA LEU A 44 -8.24 -9.85 -4.59
C LEU A 44 -7.96 -8.81 -5.68
N ILE A 45 -6.81 -8.13 -5.59
CA ILE A 45 -6.36 -7.11 -6.54
C ILE A 45 -5.15 -7.62 -7.31
N ALA A 46 -4.15 -8.13 -6.61
CA ALA A 46 -2.89 -8.57 -7.20
C ALA A 46 -2.20 -9.58 -6.29
N ASP A 47 -1.54 -10.56 -6.89
CA ASP A 47 -0.67 -11.52 -6.22
C ASP A 47 0.74 -11.39 -6.84
N PRO A 48 1.79 -11.15 -6.05
CA PRO A 48 3.16 -11.09 -6.55
C PRO A 48 3.63 -12.36 -7.28
N SER A 49 3.03 -13.51 -7.00
CA SER A 49 3.31 -14.82 -7.61
C SER A 49 2.70 -14.96 -9.00
N ASP A 50 1.67 -14.17 -9.30
CA ASP A 50 1.05 -14.04 -10.63
C ASP A 50 0.92 -12.56 -11.03
N PRO A 51 2.06 -11.89 -11.32
CA PRO A 51 2.11 -10.44 -11.53
C PRO A 51 1.42 -10.00 -12.83
N GLN A 52 0.94 -10.93 -13.66
CA GLN A 52 0.15 -10.62 -14.85
C GLN A 52 -1.35 -10.52 -14.55
N ARG A 53 -1.83 -11.10 -13.44
CA ARG A 53 -3.23 -11.06 -13.06
C ARG A 53 -3.48 -9.98 -12.03
N MET A 54 -3.75 -8.78 -12.55
CA MET A 54 -4.03 -7.59 -11.78
C MET A 54 -5.42 -7.05 -12.11
N ILE A 55 -6.10 -6.55 -11.07
CA ILE A 55 -7.39 -5.87 -11.18
C ILE A 55 -7.15 -4.38 -10.90
N ASP A 56 -7.88 -3.51 -11.60
CA ASP A 56 -7.87 -2.07 -11.32
C ASP A 56 -8.12 -1.84 -9.81
N PRO A 57 -7.28 -1.05 -9.11
CA PRO A 57 -6.31 -0.10 -9.67
C PRO A 57 -4.86 -0.57 -9.83
N ALA A 58 -4.53 -1.85 -9.65
CA ALA A 58 -3.14 -2.29 -9.73
C ALA A 58 -2.52 -2.09 -11.11
N ILE A 59 -1.33 -1.47 -11.12
CA ILE A 59 -0.49 -1.25 -12.31
C ILE A 59 0.66 -2.25 -12.35
N SER A 60 1.32 -2.45 -11.20
CA SER A 60 2.43 -3.40 -11.07
C SER A 60 2.53 -3.90 -9.64
N VAL A 61 2.88 -5.17 -9.47
CA VAL A 61 3.06 -5.80 -8.17
C VAL A 61 4.40 -6.52 -8.10
N SER A 62 5.04 -6.49 -6.95
CA SER A 62 6.19 -7.32 -6.59
C SER A 62 6.10 -7.74 -5.13
N SER A 63 7.05 -8.54 -4.66
CA SER A 63 7.08 -9.06 -3.29
C SER A 63 7.22 -7.99 -2.21
N ASP A 64 7.66 -6.78 -2.57
CA ASP A 64 7.93 -5.70 -1.62
C ASP A 64 7.01 -4.49 -1.77
N ARG A 65 6.26 -4.39 -2.88
CA ARG A 65 5.43 -3.22 -3.17
C ARG A 65 4.30 -3.50 -4.16
N LEU A 66 3.33 -2.60 -4.14
CA LEU A 66 2.26 -2.49 -5.12
C LEU A 66 2.19 -1.04 -5.64
N VAL A 67 2.05 -0.88 -6.95
CA VAL A 67 1.76 0.41 -7.58
C VAL A 67 0.33 0.40 -8.09
N THR A 68 -0.41 1.47 -7.81
CA THR A 68 -1.81 1.62 -8.23
C THR A 68 -2.04 2.92 -9.01
N SER A 69 -3.08 2.93 -9.86
CA SER A 69 -3.46 4.07 -10.70
C SER A 69 -4.06 5.23 -9.91
N HIS A 70 -4.75 4.93 -8.82
CA HIS A 70 -5.33 5.91 -7.94
C HIS A 70 -5.26 5.46 -6.48
N CYS A 71 -5.29 6.44 -5.60
CA CYS A 71 -5.16 6.26 -4.17
C CYS A 71 -6.39 5.54 -3.58
N VAL A 72 -6.18 4.37 -2.96
CA VAL A 72 -7.25 3.53 -2.39
C VAL A 72 -6.84 2.88 -1.07
N ASN A 73 -7.84 2.45 -0.29
CA ASN A 73 -7.57 1.64 0.90
C ASN A 73 -7.34 0.18 0.52
N LEU A 74 -6.30 -0.43 1.08
CA LEU A 74 -5.87 -1.77 0.74
C LEU A 74 -5.61 -2.61 1.98
N ASN A 75 -5.66 -3.92 1.81
CA ASN A 75 -5.21 -4.91 2.77
C ASN A 75 -4.15 -5.79 2.10
N TYR A 76 -2.98 -5.86 2.72
CA TYR A 76 -1.93 -6.79 2.33
C TYR A 76 -1.93 -7.97 3.28
N GLN A 77 -1.91 -9.18 2.74
CA GLN A 77 -1.87 -10.41 3.53
C GLN A 77 -0.67 -11.26 3.13
N ILE A 78 -0.04 -11.84 4.15
CA ILE A 78 0.92 -12.93 4.03
C ILE A 78 0.40 -14.12 4.82
N ILE A 79 0.38 -15.29 4.20
CA ILE A 79 -0.02 -16.56 4.81
C ILE A 79 1.11 -17.54 4.59
N CYS A 80 1.63 -18.13 5.65
CA CYS A 80 2.72 -19.09 5.61
C CYS A 80 2.27 -20.40 6.25
N ASP A 81 2.44 -21.49 5.51
CA ASP A 81 2.20 -22.85 5.99
C ASP A 81 3.55 -23.50 6.29
N SER A 82 3.77 -23.95 7.51
CA SER A 82 5.01 -24.64 7.85
C SER A 82 4.83 -26.16 7.75
N ALA A 83 5.91 -26.87 7.39
CA ALA A 83 5.95 -28.33 7.32
C ALA A 83 5.66 -29.01 8.68
N ASP A 84 5.79 -28.29 9.80
CA ASP A 84 5.44 -28.77 11.15
C ASP A 84 3.96 -28.57 11.52
N GLY A 85 3.14 -28.05 10.60
CA GLY A 85 1.71 -27.80 10.78
C GLY A 85 1.41 -26.49 11.51
N SER A 86 2.40 -25.64 11.77
CA SER A 86 2.15 -24.28 12.25
C SER A 86 1.72 -23.37 11.10
N HIS A 87 0.66 -22.58 11.34
CA HIS A 87 0.13 -21.61 10.40
C HIS A 87 0.43 -20.20 10.91
N PHE A 88 1.04 -19.38 10.05
CA PHE A 88 1.28 -17.97 10.34
C PHE A 88 0.52 -17.12 9.33
N SER A 89 -0.31 -16.19 9.81
CA SER A 89 -0.99 -15.21 8.96
C SER A 89 -0.75 -13.82 9.49
N HIS A 90 -0.35 -12.89 8.63
CA HIS A 90 -0.20 -11.49 8.99
C HIS A 90 -0.90 -10.59 7.98
N GLY A 91 -1.72 -9.67 8.48
CA GLY A 91 -2.46 -8.69 7.68
C GLY A 91 -2.06 -7.27 8.04
N ILE A 92 -1.79 -6.46 7.01
CA ILE A 92 -1.52 -5.03 7.11
C ILE A 92 -2.61 -4.28 6.37
N MET A 93 -3.31 -3.38 7.07
CA MET A 93 -4.24 -2.48 6.42
C MET A 93 -3.56 -1.15 6.10
N PHE A 94 -3.58 -0.76 4.84
CA PHE A 94 -3.18 0.56 4.37
C PHE A 94 -4.43 1.44 4.31
N ARG A 95 -4.56 2.34 5.28
CA ARG A 95 -5.68 3.27 5.35
C ARG A 95 -5.22 4.64 4.93
N VAL A 96 -5.66 5.03 3.74
CA VAL A 96 -5.45 6.34 3.15
C VAL A 96 -6.39 7.35 3.80
N ARG A 97 -5.84 8.49 4.23
CA ARG A 97 -6.61 9.71 4.51
C ARG A 97 -6.43 10.71 3.37
N ASN A 98 -7.54 11.34 2.99
CA ASN A 98 -7.50 12.43 2.02
C ASN A 98 -6.95 13.69 2.71
N GLU A 99 -5.82 14.21 2.23
CA GLU A 99 -5.32 15.52 2.64
C GLU A 99 -6.08 16.60 1.87
N THR A 100 -7.25 16.98 2.37
CA THR A 100 -7.88 18.23 1.95
C THR A 100 -7.51 19.35 2.92
N ALA A 101 -6.64 20.25 2.44
CA ALA A 101 -6.25 21.56 2.96
C ALA A 101 -5.07 21.66 3.95
N VAL A 102 -3.88 21.94 3.40
CA VAL A 102 -3.13 23.12 3.83
C VAL A 102 -3.17 24.12 2.67
N THR A 103 -4.20 24.96 2.62
CA THR A 103 -4.05 26.27 2.01
C THR A 103 -3.03 27.03 2.86
N PRO A 104 -1.86 27.45 2.34
CA PRO A 104 -1.16 28.54 2.99
C PRO A 104 -2.14 29.70 2.91
N ASN A 105 -2.63 30.18 4.06
CA ASN A 105 -3.35 31.43 4.09
C ASN A 105 -2.46 32.45 3.36
N SER A 106 -2.93 32.89 2.20
CA SER A 106 -2.43 34.02 1.45
C SER A 106 -2.56 35.25 2.34
N GLY A 107 -1.54 35.45 3.19
CA GLY A 107 -1.28 36.69 3.90
C GLY A 107 -0.87 37.70 2.84
N SER A 108 -1.85 38.48 2.40
CA SER A 108 -1.71 39.64 1.54
C SER A 108 -0.58 40.56 2.06
N LEU A 109 0.64 40.42 1.55
CA LEU A 109 1.65 41.46 1.62
C LEU A 109 1.23 42.53 0.62
N ASN A 110 0.39 43.45 1.11
CA ASN A 110 0.07 44.69 0.43
C ASN A 110 1.37 45.36 -0.01
N LEU A 111 1.49 45.60 -1.33
CA LEU A 111 2.29 46.69 -1.87
C LEU A 111 1.87 47.98 -1.16
N VAL A 112 2.73 48.51 -0.30
CA VAL A 112 2.75 49.94 0.01
C VAL A 112 4.17 50.44 -0.25
N SER A 113 4.31 51.03 -1.42
CA SER A 113 5.39 51.97 -1.75
C SER A 113 5.33 53.15 -0.79
N ARG A 114 6.44 53.47 -0.12
CA ARG A 114 6.84 54.84 0.22
C ARG A 114 8.33 54.91 0.50
#